data_AF-A0A2D8MXU4-F1
#
_entry.id   AF-A0A2D8MXU4-F1
#
_cell.length_a   1.000
_cell.length_b   1.000
_cell.length_c   1.000
_cell.angle_alpha   90.00
_cell.angle_beta   90.00
_cell.angle_gamma   90.00
#
_symmetry.space_group_name_H-M   'P 1'
#
loop_
_entity.id
_entity.type
_entity.pdbx_description
1 polymer ?
#
loop_
_entity_poly.entity_id
_entity_poly.type
_entity_poly.pdbx_seq_one_letter_code
_entity_poly.pdbx_strand_id
1 'polypeptide(L)'
;MDVSSATAESTCSVDVHTHIFCWGENPEEGYLSENTRKAWKTRFVLRFSGILKEPGETISEKMRNRLIRHIQTSGLDYAVVLAQDAVYHEDGSRNDPDTHFYVSNDHVFNLAKDCPQVLPGCSINPIRSDALKELERCRAAGARLVKLHTAIQGVDPSRAEFDPFYKLANELGVVLMFHTGWEHSCKVVSQQFTDPLKLERPLDHGGPVIAAHCGSCAWYDKEQYYPRFVEMMNRYENLFGDTAIMASMNRWFSLRRMSREEEWLKHRILHGSDYPFPTARLPFLLRTGLFPPERKNPLDLDLRVKRSFKFGPGYAGQVLKLLGVEPSSCVPEPPPSPPGARE
;
A
#
# COMPACT_ATOMS: atom_id res chain seq x y z
N MET A 1 -38.41 -14.66 -11.65
CA MET A 1 -38.23 -14.39 -10.21
C MET A 1 -36.92 -13.66 -10.08
N ASP A 2 -36.97 -12.53 -9.37
CA ASP A 2 -36.10 -11.35 -9.43
C ASP A 2 -34.62 -11.51 -9.74
N VAL A 3 -34.21 -10.83 -10.82
CA VAL A 3 -32.85 -10.33 -11.05
C VAL A 3 -32.87 -8.86 -10.62
N SER A 4 -32.65 -8.60 -9.33
CA SER A 4 -32.37 -7.26 -8.81
C SER A 4 -31.78 -7.37 -7.40
N SER A 5 -30.50 -7.72 -7.32
CA SER A 5 -29.67 -7.26 -6.19
C SER A 5 -28.54 -6.42 -6.78
N ALA A 6 -28.85 -5.18 -7.12
CA ALA A 6 -27.81 -4.16 -7.19
C ALA A 6 -27.21 -4.06 -5.78
N THR A 7 -26.05 -4.68 -5.59
CA THR A 7 -25.29 -4.60 -4.34
C THR A 7 -25.04 -3.12 -4.07
N ALA A 8 -25.53 -2.62 -2.93
CA ALA A 8 -25.26 -1.26 -2.49
C ALA A 8 -23.74 -1.02 -2.54
N GLU A 9 -23.33 -0.07 -3.39
CA GLU A 9 -21.92 0.31 -3.49
C GLU A 9 -21.45 0.80 -2.12
N SER A 10 -20.35 0.25 -1.62
CA SER A 10 -19.66 0.78 -0.45
C SER A 10 -19.34 2.25 -0.72
N THR A 11 -19.96 3.16 0.04
CA THR A 11 -19.70 4.60 -0.03
C THR A 11 -18.37 4.96 0.63
N CYS A 12 -17.76 4.05 1.39
CA CYS A 12 -16.49 4.29 2.06
C CYS A 12 -15.31 4.16 1.07
N SER A 13 -14.29 4.98 1.30
CA SER A 13 -13.13 5.17 0.46
C SER A 13 -11.85 4.89 1.22
N VAL A 14 -10.95 4.15 0.57
CA VAL A 14 -9.75 3.59 1.16
C VAL A 14 -8.57 3.82 0.22
N ASP A 15 -7.47 4.28 0.79
CA ASP A 15 -6.16 4.15 0.17
C ASP A 15 -5.52 2.84 0.64
N VAL A 16 -5.44 1.83 -0.23
CA VAL A 16 -4.87 0.52 0.13
C VAL A 16 -3.34 0.52 0.26
N HIS A 17 -2.68 1.63 -0.08
CA HIS A 17 -1.24 1.61 -0.30
C HIS A 17 -0.59 2.90 0.19
N THR A 18 -0.40 2.97 1.50
CA THR A 18 0.32 4.04 2.19
C THR A 18 1.52 3.46 2.93
N HIS A 19 2.67 4.11 2.82
CA HIS A 19 3.88 3.77 3.57
C HIS A 19 4.12 4.73 4.73
N ILE A 20 4.69 4.19 5.80
CA ILE A 20 5.39 4.95 6.84
C ILE A 20 6.87 4.58 6.79
N PHE A 21 7.73 5.50 7.22
CA PHE A 21 9.17 5.26 7.39
C PHE A 21 9.58 5.64 8.80
N CYS A 22 10.54 4.91 9.35
CA CYS A 22 11.21 5.24 10.59
C CYS A 22 12.63 5.67 10.26
N TRP A 23 13.09 6.78 10.83
CA TRP A 23 14.45 7.25 10.62
C TRP A 23 15.48 6.30 11.26
N GLY A 24 15.17 5.74 12.43
CA GLY A 24 16.03 4.74 13.10
C GLY A 24 16.52 5.17 14.48
N GLU A 25 15.78 6.05 15.16
CA GLU A 25 15.99 6.35 16.57
C GLU A 25 15.60 5.16 17.47
N ASN A 26 14.56 4.39 17.08
CA ASN A 26 14.22 3.10 17.69
C ASN A 26 14.27 1.98 16.62
N PRO A 27 15.39 1.23 16.53
CA PRO A 27 15.55 0.18 15.52
C PRO A 27 14.54 -0.99 15.63
N GLU A 28 13.93 -1.20 16.80
CA GLU A 28 12.89 -2.24 16.99
C GLU A 28 11.60 -1.87 16.24
N GLU A 29 11.27 -0.57 16.20
CA GLU A 29 10.13 -0.05 15.44
C GLU A 29 10.44 0.09 13.96
N GLY A 30 11.66 0.52 13.61
CA GLY A 30 12.03 0.69 12.23
C GLY A 30 13.27 1.54 12.03
N TYR A 31 13.82 1.50 10.81
CA TYR A 31 14.95 2.33 10.43
C TYR A 31 15.07 2.50 8.91
N LEU A 32 15.77 3.56 8.50
CA LEU A 32 16.39 3.68 7.19
C LEU A 32 17.85 3.22 7.29
N SER A 33 18.37 2.55 6.25
CA SER A 33 19.77 2.14 6.22
C SER A 33 20.70 3.32 6.49
N GLU A 34 21.85 3.06 7.12
CA GLU A 34 22.82 4.10 7.46
C GLU A 34 23.27 4.90 6.23
N ASN A 35 23.50 4.21 5.11
CA ASN A 35 23.83 4.81 3.82
C ASN A 35 22.74 5.79 3.36
N THR A 36 21.47 5.39 3.46
CA THR A 36 20.33 6.21 3.06
C THR A 36 20.19 7.44 3.97
N ARG A 37 20.37 7.31 5.28
CA ARG A 37 20.34 8.44 6.21
C ARG A 37 21.46 9.44 5.98
N LYS A 38 22.66 8.97 5.65
CA LYS A 38 23.85 9.80 5.39
C LYS A 38 23.82 10.44 4.00
N ALA A 39 23.09 9.87 3.05
CA ALA A 39 23.01 10.39 1.69
C ALA A 39 22.52 11.85 1.66
N TRP A 40 23.28 12.71 0.95
CA TRP A 40 22.95 14.13 0.83
C TRP A 40 21.55 14.36 0.25
N LYS A 41 21.12 13.54 -0.73
CA LYS A 41 19.78 13.60 -1.32
C LYS A 41 18.68 13.41 -0.26
N THR A 42 18.83 12.44 0.63
CA THR A 42 17.86 12.18 1.72
C THR A 42 17.79 13.36 2.67
N ARG A 43 18.93 13.90 3.09
CA ARG A 43 18.98 15.08 3.97
C ARG A 43 18.38 16.32 3.31
N PHE A 44 18.58 16.47 2.00
CA PHE A 44 17.96 17.52 1.20
C PHE A 44 16.43 17.36 1.18
N VAL A 45 15.91 16.18 0.84
CA VAL A 45 14.47 15.89 0.87
C VAL A 45 13.88 16.14 2.26
N LEU A 46 14.53 15.69 3.32
CA LEU A 46 14.08 15.91 4.69
C LEU A 46 13.95 17.41 5.02
N ARG A 47 14.93 18.23 4.60
CA ARG A 47 14.93 19.68 4.82
C ARG A 47 13.80 20.41 4.08
N PHE A 48 13.47 19.99 2.86
CA PHE A 48 12.50 20.68 2.00
C PHE A 48 11.09 20.09 2.01
N SER A 49 10.92 18.84 2.47
CA SER A 49 9.62 18.18 2.60
C SER A 49 8.70 18.82 3.65
N GLY A 50 9.28 19.58 4.58
CA GLY A 50 8.60 20.16 5.74
C GLY A 50 8.49 19.23 6.94
N ILE A 51 8.98 17.98 6.85
CA ILE A 51 8.94 17.00 7.96
C ILE A 51 9.60 17.55 9.23
N LEU A 52 10.71 18.29 9.11
CA LEU A 52 11.40 18.86 10.27
C LEU A 52 10.56 19.85 11.10
N LYS A 53 9.50 20.41 10.51
CA LYS A 53 8.58 21.36 11.15
C LYS A 53 7.38 20.69 11.82
N GLU A 54 7.19 19.38 11.62
CA GLU A 54 6.12 18.63 12.27
C GLU A 54 6.40 18.52 13.78
N PRO A 55 5.36 18.40 14.61
CA PRO A 55 5.53 18.12 16.03
C PRO A 55 6.17 16.74 16.24
N GLY A 56 6.97 16.59 17.30
CA GLY A 56 7.69 15.36 17.65
C GLY A 56 9.12 15.65 18.07
N GLU A 57 9.66 14.83 18.96
CA GLU A 57 11.04 14.92 19.45
C GLU A 57 12.00 14.29 18.43
N THR A 58 11.61 13.16 17.84
CA THR A 58 12.42 12.42 16.86
C THR A 58 11.96 12.65 15.41
N ILE A 59 12.80 12.30 14.43
CA ILE A 59 12.41 12.38 13.00
C ILE A 59 11.34 11.32 12.69
N SER A 60 11.44 10.12 13.29
CA SER A 60 10.41 9.07 13.16
C SER A 60 9.04 9.55 13.68
N GLU A 61 9.00 10.18 14.85
CA GLU A 61 7.75 10.76 15.39
C GLU A 61 7.18 11.84 14.49
N LYS A 62 8.03 12.70 13.91
CA LYS A 62 7.60 13.73 12.95
C LYS A 62 7.00 13.13 11.69
N MET A 63 7.58 12.05 11.16
CA MET A 63 7.04 11.30 10.02
C MET A 63 5.68 10.67 10.37
N ARG A 64 5.58 10.03 11.54
CA ARG A 64 4.33 9.47 12.08
C ARG A 64 3.25 10.53 12.22
N ASN A 65 3.55 11.64 12.91
CA ASN A 65 2.58 12.70 13.20
C ASN A 65 2.07 13.36 11.91
N ARG A 66 2.95 13.52 10.92
CA ARG A 66 2.56 14.00 9.59
C ARG A 66 1.61 13.05 8.89
N LEU A 67 1.89 11.75 8.91
CA LEU A 67 1.02 10.74 8.31
C LEU A 67 -0.36 10.76 8.97
N ILE A 68 -0.42 10.69 10.30
CA ILE A 68 -1.68 10.75 11.06
C ILE A 68 -2.46 12.02 10.71
N ARG A 69 -1.80 13.19 10.72
CA ARG A 69 -2.42 14.45 10.35
C ARG A 69 -3.00 14.43 8.93
N HIS A 70 -2.28 13.87 7.96
CA HIS A 70 -2.79 13.75 6.58
C HIS A 70 -3.95 12.74 6.47
N ILE A 71 -3.94 11.63 7.20
CA ILE A 71 -5.07 10.69 7.23
C ILE A 71 -6.30 11.36 7.85
N GLN A 72 -6.16 12.00 9.01
CA GLN A 72 -7.27 12.64 9.74
C GLN A 72 -7.89 13.83 9.00
N THR A 73 -7.11 14.51 8.15
CA THR A 73 -7.58 15.65 7.37
C THR A 73 -7.92 15.28 5.92
N SER A 74 -7.86 13.98 5.57
CA SER A 74 -8.27 13.48 4.26
C SER A 74 -9.78 13.26 4.23
N GLY A 75 -10.36 13.30 3.03
CA GLY A 75 -11.73 12.83 2.79
C GLY A 75 -11.85 11.31 2.67
N LEU A 76 -10.76 10.56 2.84
CA LEU A 76 -10.76 9.10 2.91
C LEU A 76 -11.25 8.61 4.26
N ASP A 77 -12.02 7.52 4.24
CA ASP A 77 -12.49 6.85 5.45
C ASP A 77 -11.35 6.03 6.08
N TYR A 78 -10.54 5.37 5.25
CA TYR A 78 -9.40 4.58 5.72
C TYR A 78 -8.13 4.75 4.87
N ALA A 79 -7.00 4.46 5.50
CA ALA A 79 -5.73 4.20 4.80
C ALA A 79 -5.11 2.92 5.34
N VAL A 80 -4.73 2.01 4.44
CA VAL A 80 -3.90 0.86 4.79
C VAL A 80 -2.46 1.33 4.90
N VAL A 81 -1.92 1.33 6.11
CA VAL A 81 -0.52 1.71 6.37
C VAL A 81 0.31 0.43 6.38
N LEU A 82 1.30 0.39 5.48
CA LEU A 82 2.11 -0.79 5.20
C LEU A 82 3.39 -0.77 6.02
N ALA A 83 3.61 -1.86 6.76
CA ALA A 83 4.89 -2.20 7.35
C ALA A 83 5.89 -2.62 6.25
N GLN A 84 7.15 -2.83 6.63
CA GLN A 84 8.21 -3.27 5.74
C GLN A 84 9.14 -4.22 6.48
N ASP A 85 9.10 -5.50 6.13
CA ASP A 85 10.00 -6.50 6.73
C ASP A 85 11.40 -6.44 6.10
N ALA A 86 12.37 -7.03 6.80
CA ALA A 86 13.78 -7.05 6.44
C ALA A 86 14.12 -8.02 5.29
N VAL A 87 15.37 -7.96 4.85
CA VAL A 87 16.02 -9.02 4.08
C VAL A 87 16.45 -10.12 5.05
N TYR A 88 16.40 -11.38 4.61
CA TYR A 88 16.79 -12.54 5.40
C TYR A 88 17.81 -13.39 4.65
N HIS A 89 18.69 -14.06 5.39
CA HIS A 89 19.58 -15.09 4.88
C HIS A 89 18.81 -16.39 4.59
N GLU A 90 19.43 -17.32 3.86
CA GLU A 90 18.80 -18.61 3.52
C GLU A 90 18.45 -19.47 4.75
N ASP A 91 19.14 -19.26 5.87
CA ASP A 91 18.85 -19.92 7.15
C ASP A 91 17.68 -19.28 7.92
N GLY A 92 17.04 -18.25 7.35
CA GLY A 92 15.94 -17.52 7.95
C GLY A 92 16.34 -16.53 9.03
N SER A 93 17.65 -16.26 9.20
CA SER A 93 18.15 -15.18 10.06
C SER A 93 18.08 -13.82 9.37
N ARG A 94 17.89 -12.76 10.15
CA ARG A 94 17.71 -11.40 9.64
C ARG A 94 19.02 -10.81 9.12
N ASN A 95 18.97 -10.18 7.94
CA ASN A 95 20.11 -9.50 7.29
C ASN A 95 19.89 -7.97 7.29
N ASP A 96 20.18 -7.33 8.41
CA ASP A 96 20.09 -5.86 8.54
C ASP A 96 21.03 -5.09 7.60
N PRO A 97 22.29 -5.51 7.35
CA PRO A 97 23.19 -4.81 6.44
C PRO A 97 22.67 -4.65 5.01
N ASP A 98 21.90 -5.63 4.49
CA ASP A 98 21.27 -5.53 3.17
C ASP A 98 19.86 -4.95 3.18
N THR A 99 19.29 -4.73 4.36
CA THR A 99 17.95 -4.14 4.51
C THR A 99 17.99 -2.63 4.27
N HIS A 100 17.36 -2.19 3.17
CA HIS A 100 17.34 -0.77 2.81
C HIS A 100 16.52 0.08 3.81
N PHE A 101 15.36 -0.43 4.22
CA PHE A 101 14.57 0.12 5.31
C PHE A 101 13.70 -0.97 5.93
N TYR A 102 13.33 -0.78 7.19
CA TYR A 102 12.51 -1.68 7.98
C TYR A 102 11.47 -0.89 8.76
N VAL A 103 10.26 -1.41 8.86
CA VAL A 103 9.18 -0.94 9.73
C VAL A 103 8.48 -2.16 10.29
N SER A 104 8.46 -2.30 11.61
CA SER A 104 7.87 -3.45 12.26
C SER A 104 6.35 -3.48 12.14
N ASN A 105 5.78 -4.68 12.19
CA ASN A 105 4.33 -4.86 12.25
C ASN A 105 3.74 -4.19 13.50
N ASP A 106 4.47 -4.22 14.63
CA ASP A 106 4.04 -3.60 15.89
C ASP A 106 3.95 -2.08 15.80
N HIS A 107 4.86 -1.43 15.07
CA HIS A 107 4.77 0.02 14.82
C HIS A 107 3.46 0.38 14.10
N VAL A 108 3.10 -0.40 13.06
CA VAL A 108 1.85 -0.19 12.32
C VAL A 108 0.62 -0.53 13.15
N PHE A 109 0.66 -1.56 14.00
CA PHE A 109 -0.43 -1.84 14.93
C PHE A 109 -0.63 -0.72 15.94
N ASN A 110 0.45 -0.11 16.43
CA ASN A 110 0.35 1.04 17.33
C ASN A 110 -0.23 2.28 16.62
N LEU A 111 0.13 2.51 15.35
CA LEU A 111 -0.53 3.55 14.54
C LEU A 111 -2.04 3.33 14.42
N ALA A 112 -2.48 2.09 14.22
CA ALA A 112 -3.91 1.74 14.14
C ALA A 112 -4.66 1.96 15.46
N LYS A 113 -4.00 1.77 16.61
CA LYS A 113 -4.58 2.10 17.92
C LYS A 113 -4.75 3.61 18.10
N ASP A 114 -3.79 4.39 17.64
CA ASP A 114 -3.78 5.85 17.80
C ASP A 114 -4.67 6.58 16.78
N CYS A 115 -4.92 5.95 15.63
CA CYS A 115 -5.73 6.50 14.54
C CYS A 115 -6.65 5.42 13.96
N PRO A 116 -7.94 5.38 14.35
CA PRO A 116 -8.89 4.35 13.88
C PRO A 116 -9.13 4.31 12.36
N GLN A 117 -8.75 5.36 11.63
CA GLN A 117 -8.76 5.39 10.17
C GLN A 117 -7.61 4.56 9.55
N VAL A 118 -6.63 4.14 10.34
CA VAL A 118 -5.52 3.29 9.88
C VAL A 118 -5.93 1.82 9.94
N LEU A 119 -5.88 1.16 8.79
CA LEU A 119 -5.94 -0.30 8.70
C LEU A 119 -4.50 -0.84 8.66
N PRO A 120 -4.10 -1.76 9.56
CA PRO A 120 -2.74 -2.26 9.56
C PRO A 120 -2.50 -3.24 8.40
N GLY A 121 -1.58 -2.88 7.51
CA GLY A 121 -1.02 -3.76 6.49
C GLY A 121 0.35 -4.27 6.93
N CYS A 122 0.45 -5.54 7.29
CA CYS A 122 1.69 -6.13 7.76
C CYS A 122 2.66 -6.39 6.61
N SER A 123 3.93 -6.64 6.93
CA SER A 123 4.91 -7.19 6.00
C SER A 123 5.60 -8.35 6.68
N ILE A 124 5.70 -9.47 5.97
CA ILE A 124 6.28 -10.70 6.47
C ILE A 124 7.08 -11.31 5.32
N ASN A 125 8.40 -11.34 5.46
CA ASN A 125 9.26 -12.01 4.49
C ASN A 125 9.16 -13.53 4.71
N PRO A 126 8.70 -14.34 3.74
CA PRO A 126 8.47 -15.77 3.95
C PRO A 126 9.76 -16.59 4.16
N ILE A 127 10.94 -15.99 3.93
CA ILE A 127 12.25 -16.60 4.21
C ILE A 127 12.53 -16.67 5.71
N ARG A 128 11.95 -15.77 6.53
CA ARG A 128 12.21 -15.75 7.97
C ARG A 128 11.78 -17.06 8.64
N SER A 129 12.54 -17.50 9.63
CA SER A 129 12.32 -18.81 10.28
C SER A 129 10.97 -18.95 10.98
N ASP A 130 10.37 -17.84 11.42
CA ASP A 130 9.07 -17.79 12.10
C ASP A 130 7.94 -17.23 11.22
N ALA A 131 8.07 -17.25 9.88
CA ALA A 131 7.12 -16.60 8.95
C ALA A 131 5.66 -16.99 9.20
N LEU A 132 5.40 -18.29 9.40
CA LEU A 132 4.05 -18.80 9.63
C LEU A 132 3.49 -18.33 10.99
N LYS A 133 4.32 -18.35 12.03
CA LYS A 133 3.94 -17.89 13.37
C LYS A 133 3.67 -16.39 13.38
N GLU A 134 4.48 -15.61 12.68
CA GLU A 134 4.26 -14.17 12.54
C GLU A 134 2.97 -13.89 11.77
N LEU A 135 2.65 -14.66 10.74
CA LEU A 135 1.41 -14.53 9.98
C LEU A 135 0.17 -14.76 10.87
N GLU A 136 0.18 -15.82 11.69
CA GLU A 136 -0.87 -16.08 12.68
C GLU A 136 -0.98 -14.95 13.71
N ARG A 137 0.15 -14.47 14.23
CA ARG A 137 0.20 -13.38 15.21
C ARG A 137 -0.39 -12.09 14.63
N CYS A 138 0.03 -11.70 13.43
CA CYS A 138 -0.47 -10.53 12.73
C CYS A 138 -1.98 -10.65 12.47
N ARG A 139 -2.45 -11.82 12.04
CA ARG A 139 -3.88 -12.06 11.83
C ARG A 139 -4.68 -11.96 13.12
N ALA A 140 -4.17 -12.52 14.22
CA ALA A 140 -4.79 -12.45 15.54
C ALA A 140 -4.84 -11.01 16.09
N ALA A 141 -3.84 -10.19 15.74
CA ALA A 141 -3.78 -8.76 16.05
C ALA A 141 -4.68 -7.89 15.14
N GLY A 142 -5.38 -8.49 14.17
CA GLY A 142 -6.37 -7.82 13.33
C GLY A 142 -5.86 -7.40 11.94
N ALA A 143 -4.62 -7.70 11.57
CA ALA A 143 -4.16 -7.49 10.20
C ALA A 143 -4.88 -8.44 9.23
N ARG A 144 -5.25 -7.91 8.07
CA ARG A 144 -5.94 -8.65 7.01
C ARG A 144 -5.24 -8.56 5.66
N LEU A 145 -4.11 -7.85 5.63
CA LEU A 145 -3.26 -7.68 4.46
C LEU A 145 -1.81 -7.88 4.87
N VAL A 146 -1.07 -8.64 4.07
CA VAL A 146 0.39 -8.77 4.17
C VAL A 146 1.02 -8.37 2.85
N LYS A 147 1.95 -7.41 2.90
CA LYS A 147 2.70 -6.93 1.76
C LYS A 147 4.12 -7.48 1.72
N LEU A 148 4.54 -7.89 0.53
CA LEU A 148 5.90 -8.25 0.18
C LEU A 148 6.44 -7.26 -0.86
N HIS A 149 7.50 -6.54 -0.50
CA HIS A 149 8.26 -5.71 -1.42
C HIS A 149 9.38 -6.54 -2.05
N THR A 150 8.96 -7.46 -2.93
CA THR A 150 9.77 -8.55 -3.50
C THR A 150 11.16 -8.11 -3.95
N ALA A 151 11.25 -6.99 -4.68
CA ALA A 151 12.50 -6.47 -5.23
C ALA A 151 13.56 -6.16 -4.17
N ILE A 152 13.15 -5.60 -3.04
CA ILE A 152 14.06 -5.06 -2.01
C ILE A 152 14.23 -6.02 -0.84
N GLN A 153 13.23 -6.90 -0.62
CA GLN A 153 13.30 -7.97 0.37
C GLN A 153 14.01 -9.23 -0.17
N GLY A 154 14.24 -9.30 -1.49
CA GLY A 154 14.91 -10.44 -2.13
C GLY A 154 14.04 -11.69 -2.21
N VAL A 155 12.72 -11.53 -2.32
CA VAL A 155 11.76 -12.63 -2.32
C VAL A 155 11.26 -12.90 -3.72
N ASP A 156 11.56 -14.08 -4.27
CA ASP A 156 10.95 -14.59 -5.50
C ASP A 156 9.62 -15.30 -5.17
N PRO A 157 8.45 -14.73 -5.51
CA PRO A 157 7.15 -15.31 -5.14
C PRO A 157 6.88 -16.68 -5.78
N SER A 158 7.65 -17.06 -6.81
CA SER A 158 7.46 -18.32 -7.51
C SER A 158 8.14 -19.53 -6.84
N ARG A 159 8.83 -19.35 -5.71
CA ARG A 159 9.52 -20.45 -5.02
C ARG A 159 8.54 -21.36 -4.28
N ALA A 160 8.66 -22.67 -4.51
CA ALA A 160 7.79 -23.70 -3.91
C ALA A 160 7.89 -23.79 -2.38
N GLU A 161 9.01 -23.38 -1.80
CA GLU A 161 9.19 -23.37 -0.35
C GLU A 161 8.23 -22.40 0.37
N PHE A 162 7.64 -21.44 -0.35
CA PHE A 162 6.68 -20.50 0.20
C PHE A 162 5.23 -20.99 0.11
N ASP A 163 4.98 -22.17 -0.48
CA ASP A 163 3.64 -22.77 -0.57
C ASP A 163 2.94 -22.88 0.81
N PRO A 164 3.62 -23.26 1.92
CA PRO A 164 3.01 -23.25 3.25
C PRO A 164 2.55 -21.85 3.71
N PHE A 165 3.30 -20.81 3.36
CA PHE A 165 2.96 -19.43 3.69
C PHE A 165 1.73 -18.96 2.92
N TYR A 166 1.66 -19.26 1.61
CA TYR A 166 0.51 -18.91 0.78
C TYR A 166 -0.76 -19.66 1.18
N LYS A 167 -0.62 -20.95 1.47
CA LYS A 167 -1.72 -21.78 1.98
C LYS A 167 -2.26 -21.21 3.31
N LEU A 168 -1.39 -20.94 4.27
CA LEU A 168 -1.81 -20.41 5.57
C LEU A 168 -2.43 -19.01 5.44
N ALA A 169 -1.89 -18.14 4.57
CA ALA A 169 -2.48 -16.83 4.32
C ALA A 169 -3.92 -16.95 3.80
N ASN A 170 -4.18 -17.87 2.86
CA ASN A 170 -5.52 -18.12 2.37
C ASN A 170 -6.45 -18.69 3.47
N GLU A 171 -6.00 -19.69 4.23
CA GLU A 171 -6.77 -20.28 5.34
C GLU A 171 -7.17 -19.25 6.40
N LEU A 172 -6.29 -18.27 6.67
CA LEU A 172 -6.53 -17.18 7.60
C LEU A 172 -7.35 -16.01 7.02
N GLY A 173 -7.66 -16.04 5.72
CA GLY A 173 -8.31 -14.95 4.99
C GLY A 173 -7.47 -13.68 4.91
N VAL A 174 -6.15 -13.82 4.82
CA VAL A 174 -5.20 -12.71 4.65
C VAL A 174 -4.98 -12.44 3.16
N VAL A 175 -5.21 -11.20 2.73
CA VAL A 175 -4.89 -10.75 1.37
C VAL A 175 -3.38 -10.58 1.24
N LEU A 176 -2.78 -11.17 0.20
CA LEU A 176 -1.37 -10.97 -0.10
C LEU A 176 -1.19 -9.85 -1.13
N MET A 177 -0.29 -8.91 -0.85
CA MET A 177 0.08 -7.83 -1.76
C MET A 177 1.54 -7.97 -2.15
N PHE A 178 1.84 -8.00 -3.44
CA PHE A 178 3.21 -8.08 -3.93
C PHE A 178 3.55 -6.83 -4.72
N HIS A 179 4.72 -6.26 -4.48
CA HIS A 179 5.24 -5.20 -5.33
C HIS A 179 5.47 -5.73 -6.75
N THR A 180 4.84 -5.11 -7.74
CA THR A 180 5.04 -5.45 -9.15
C THR A 180 5.43 -4.23 -9.97
N GLY A 181 6.20 -4.45 -11.03
CA GLY A 181 6.73 -3.36 -11.84
C GLY A 181 8.09 -2.87 -11.37
N TRP A 182 8.65 -1.89 -12.07
CA TRP A 182 10.03 -1.51 -11.85
C TRP A 182 10.22 -0.73 -10.53
N GLU A 183 11.15 -1.12 -9.67
CA GLU A 183 11.47 -0.38 -8.43
C GLU A 183 12.53 0.71 -8.69
N HIS A 184 12.26 1.96 -8.30
CA HIS A 184 13.17 3.11 -8.54
C HIS A 184 13.67 3.79 -7.26
N SER A 185 12.95 3.62 -6.16
CA SER A 185 13.08 4.39 -4.93
C SER A 185 14.05 3.75 -3.93
N CYS A 186 14.29 2.44 -4.05
CA CYS A 186 15.04 1.65 -3.09
C CYS A 186 16.23 0.90 -3.67
N LYS A 187 17.16 0.47 -2.80
CA LYS A 187 18.20 -0.51 -3.18
C LYS A 187 17.51 -1.83 -3.51
N VAL A 188 17.62 -2.26 -4.77
CA VAL A 188 17.01 -3.48 -5.28
C VAL A 188 17.96 -4.66 -5.12
N VAL A 189 17.45 -5.77 -4.59
CA VAL A 189 18.11 -7.08 -4.62
C VAL A 189 17.94 -7.72 -5.99
N SER A 190 16.70 -7.77 -6.52
CA SER A 190 16.43 -8.23 -7.89
C SER A 190 15.16 -7.62 -8.46
N GLN A 191 15.27 -6.96 -9.62
CA GLN A 191 14.10 -6.45 -10.34
C GLN A 191 13.22 -7.57 -10.90
N GLN A 192 13.79 -8.74 -11.20
CA GLN A 192 13.03 -9.83 -11.79
C GLN A 192 11.94 -10.36 -10.85
N PHE A 193 12.08 -10.15 -9.54
CA PHE A 193 11.07 -10.56 -8.55
C PHE A 193 9.80 -9.71 -8.56
N THR A 194 9.77 -8.63 -9.34
CA THR A 194 8.58 -7.77 -9.50
C THR A 194 7.75 -8.11 -10.74
N ASP A 195 8.13 -9.15 -11.48
CA ASP A 195 7.38 -9.64 -12.63
C ASP A 195 6.04 -10.25 -12.20
N PRO A 196 4.89 -9.72 -12.68
CA PRO A 196 3.57 -10.29 -12.40
C PRO A 196 3.44 -11.79 -12.71
N LEU A 197 4.20 -12.34 -13.67
CA LEU A 197 4.18 -13.79 -13.95
C LEU A 197 4.64 -14.63 -12.77
N LYS A 198 5.46 -14.08 -11.87
CA LYS A 198 5.90 -14.81 -10.66
C LYS A 198 4.79 -14.99 -9.63
N LEU A 199 3.64 -14.33 -9.81
CA LEU A 199 2.50 -14.44 -8.91
C LEU A 199 1.63 -15.66 -9.17
N GLU A 200 1.91 -16.48 -10.19
CA GLU A 200 1.17 -17.72 -10.46
C GLU A 200 1.04 -18.59 -9.20
N ARG A 201 2.16 -18.85 -8.52
CA ARG A 201 2.19 -19.71 -7.35
C ARG A 201 1.32 -19.21 -6.18
N PRO A 202 1.45 -17.95 -5.68
CA PRO A 202 0.54 -17.47 -4.65
C PRO A 202 -0.93 -17.42 -5.11
N LEU A 203 -1.20 -17.19 -6.40
CA LEU A 203 -2.56 -17.19 -6.95
C LEU A 203 -3.19 -18.60 -7.01
N ASP A 204 -2.40 -19.65 -7.31
CA ASP A 204 -2.83 -21.05 -7.36
C ASP A 204 -3.32 -21.57 -6.00
N HIS A 205 -2.90 -20.92 -4.90
CA HIS A 205 -3.41 -21.23 -3.57
C HIS A 205 -4.81 -20.65 -3.29
N GLY A 206 -5.42 -19.93 -4.24
CA GLY A 206 -6.84 -19.57 -4.26
C GLY A 206 -7.23 -18.30 -3.48
N GLY A 207 -6.32 -17.74 -2.68
CA GLY A 207 -6.55 -16.49 -1.96
C GLY A 207 -6.48 -15.25 -2.87
N PRO A 208 -7.06 -14.11 -2.47
CA PRO A 208 -6.92 -12.85 -3.20
C PRO A 208 -5.47 -12.34 -3.16
N VAL A 209 -4.96 -11.92 -4.32
CA VAL A 209 -3.63 -11.33 -4.46
C VAL A 209 -3.74 -9.94 -5.08
N ILE A 210 -3.02 -8.96 -4.55
CA ILE A 210 -2.89 -7.62 -5.10
C ILE A 210 -1.50 -7.46 -5.72
N ALA A 211 -1.44 -7.30 -7.05
CA ALA A 211 -0.24 -6.85 -7.75
C ALA A 211 -0.12 -5.32 -7.63
N ALA A 212 0.65 -4.88 -6.65
CA ALA A 212 0.82 -3.46 -6.40
C ALA A 212 1.49 -2.76 -7.58
N HIS A 213 0.99 -1.58 -7.93
CA HIS A 213 1.38 -0.81 -9.12
C HIS A 213 1.11 -1.47 -10.48
N CYS A 214 0.42 -2.61 -10.53
CA CYS A 214 -0.03 -3.29 -11.76
C CYS A 214 1.08 -3.59 -12.79
N GLY A 215 2.29 -3.91 -12.35
CA GLY A 215 3.43 -4.09 -13.26
C GLY A 215 3.84 -2.80 -13.99
N SER A 216 3.46 -1.62 -13.49
CA SER A 216 3.79 -0.37 -14.16
C SER A 216 5.30 -0.12 -14.16
N CYS A 217 5.76 0.62 -15.16
CA CYS A 217 7.14 1.07 -15.29
C CYS A 217 7.17 2.57 -15.60
N ALA A 218 8.32 3.21 -15.41
CA ALA A 218 8.59 4.51 -16.01
C ALA A 218 8.74 4.37 -17.53
N TRP A 219 8.53 5.48 -18.24
CA TRP A 219 8.57 5.51 -19.71
C TRP A 219 9.95 5.18 -20.31
N TYR A 220 11.02 5.24 -19.52
CA TYR A 220 12.40 4.97 -19.93
C TYR A 220 12.94 3.61 -19.43
N ASP A 221 12.14 2.82 -18.73
CA ASP A 221 12.60 1.52 -18.22
C ASP A 221 12.74 0.51 -19.36
N LYS A 222 13.81 -0.28 -19.29
CA LYS A 222 14.18 -1.27 -20.31
C LYS A 222 13.15 -2.40 -20.39
N GLU A 223 12.62 -2.82 -19.25
CA GLU A 223 11.62 -3.88 -19.16
C GLU A 223 10.25 -3.29 -18.85
N GLN A 224 9.22 -3.90 -19.43
CA GLN A 224 7.84 -3.48 -19.28
C GLN A 224 7.03 -4.66 -18.76
N TYR A 225 6.57 -4.55 -17.51
CA TYR A 225 5.85 -5.63 -16.83
C TYR A 225 4.33 -5.55 -16.98
N TYR A 226 3.79 -4.40 -17.37
CA TYR A 226 2.35 -4.18 -17.49
C TYR A 226 1.63 -5.18 -18.42
N PRO A 227 2.15 -5.56 -19.60
CA PRO A 227 1.52 -6.59 -20.42
C PRO A 227 1.38 -7.94 -19.69
N ARG A 228 2.38 -8.31 -18.88
CA ARG A 228 2.35 -9.54 -18.07
C ARG A 228 1.32 -9.45 -16.94
N PHE A 229 1.13 -8.27 -16.36
CA PHE A 229 0.02 -8.04 -15.42
C PHE A 229 -1.34 -8.28 -16.11
N VAL A 230 -1.56 -7.71 -17.31
CA VAL A 230 -2.80 -7.92 -18.07
C VAL A 230 -2.99 -9.39 -18.44
N GLU A 231 -1.93 -10.09 -18.84
CA GLU A 231 -1.95 -11.53 -19.08
C GLU A 231 -2.42 -12.31 -17.84
N MET A 232 -1.83 -12.03 -16.68
CA MET A 232 -2.21 -12.67 -15.42
C MET A 232 -3.65 -12.36 -15.01
N MET A 233 -4.14 -11.13 -15.24
CA MET A 233 -5.52 -10.75 -14.97
C MET A 233 -6.52 -11.55 -15.83
N ASN A 234 -6.16 -11.94 -17.06
CA ASN A 234 -6.99 -12.81 -17.89
C ASN A 234 -7.04 -14.25 -17.37
N ARG A 235 -5.99 -14.71 -16.69
CA ARG A 235 -5.84 -16.10 -16.23
C ARG A 235 -6.40 -16.34 -14.83
N TYR A 236 -6.32 -15.35 -13.95
CA TYR A 236 -6.64 -15.49 -12.54
C TYR A 236 -7.72 -14.49 -12.11
N GLU A 237 -8.86 -15.00 -11.66
CA GLU A 237 -9.99 -14.18 -11.18
C GLU A 237 -9.72 -13.55 -9.80
N ASN A 238 -8.87 -14.19 -8.99
CA ASN A 238 -8.43 -13.74 -7.67
C ASN A 238 -7.26 -12.74 -7.70
N LEU A 239 -6.81 -12.30 -8.89
CA LEU A 239 -5.83 -11.23 -9.02
C LEU A 239 -6.51 -9.85 -9.07
N PHE A 240 -5.97 -8.93 -8.29
CA PHE A 240 -6.30 -7.51 -8.25
C PHE A 240 -5.04 -6.68 -8.49
N GLY A 241 -5.20 -5.41 -8.84
CA GLY A 241 -4.09 -4.46 -8.95
C GLY A 241 -4.39 -3.17 -8.21
N ASP A 242 -3.36 -2.46 -7.75
CA ASP A 242 -3.53 -1.09 -7.24
C ASP A 242 -2.83 -0.07 -8.13
N THR A 243 -3.24 1.18 -8.00
CA THR A 243 -2.72 2.30 -8.79
C THR A 243 -1.65 3.13 -8.07
N ALA A 244 -1.07 2.59 -7.00
CA ALA A 244 -0.03 3.27 -6.24
C ALA A 244 1.11 3.67 -7.18
N ILE A 245 1.73 4.83 -6.91
CA ILE A 245 2.80 5.50 -7.67
C ILE A 245 2.45 5.92 -9.12
N MET A 246 1.35 5.45 -9.72
CA MET A 246 1.04 5.71 -11.14
C MET A 246 0.73 7.19 -11.45
N ALA A 247 0.44 8.01 -10.44
CA ALA A 247 0.27 9.45 -10.58
C ALA A 247 1.59 10.24 -10.44
N SER A 248 2.74 9.58 -10.54
CA SER A 248 4.06 10.23 -10.51
C SER A 248 4.47 10.83 -11.86
N MET A 249 5.49 11.69 -11.84
CA MET A 249 5.99 12.36 -13.05
C MET A 249 6.62 11.37 -14.05
N ASN A 250 7.29 10.33 -13.58
CA ASN A 250 7.92 9.33 -14.45
C ASN A 250 6.95 8.25 -14.95
N ARG A 251 5.73 8.15 -14.39
CA ARG A 251 4.71 7.15 -14.73
C ARG A 251 3.40 7.76 -15.22
N TRP A 252 3.42 9.02 -15.63
CA TRP A 252 2.21 9.79 -15.94
C TRP A 252 1.33 9.21 -17.07
N PHE A 253 1.89 8.36 -17.94
CA PHE A 253 1.13 7.62 -18.96
C PHE A 253 0.40 6.38 -18.42
N SER A 254 0.80 5.84 -17.27
CA SER A 254 0.30 4.57 -16.74
C SER A 254 -1.19 4.62 -16.43
N LEU A 255 -1.70 5.71 -15.84
CA LEU A 255 -3.13 5.89 -15.58
C LEU A 255 -3.96 5.97 -16.87
N ARG A 256 -3.43 6.64 -17.91
CA ARG A 256 -4.09 6.72 -19.23
C ARG A 256 -4.12 5.38 -19.94
N ARG A 257 -3.06 4.56 -19.77
CA ARG A 257 -3.02 3.20 -20.30
C ARG A 257 -4.07 2.35 -19.61
N MET A 258 -4.05 2.29 -18.28
CA MET A 258 -5.03 1.53 -17.48
C MET A 258 -6.48 1.94 -17.75
N SER A 259 -6.75 3.24 -17.97
CA SER A 259 -8.12 3.71 -18.23
C SER A 259 -8.70 3.25 -19.57
N ARG A 260 -7.87 2.69 -20.46
CA ARG A 260 -8.26 2.17 -21.77
C ARG A 260 -8.48 0.65 -21.76
N GLU A 261 -8.16 -0.01 -20.67
CA GLU A 261 -8.44 -1.43 -20.51
C GLU A 261 -9.95 -1.67 -20.38
N GLU A 262 -10.36 -2.91 -20.65
CA GLU A 262 -11.74 -3.37 -20.56
C GLU A 262 -12.34 -3.15 -19.17
N GLU A 263 -13.66 -2.94 -19.10
CA GLU A 263 -14.36 -2.65 -17.83
C GLU A 263 -14.17 -3.77 -16.79
N TRP A 264 -14.16 -5.04 -17.21
CA TRP A 264 -13.95 -6.17 -16.31
C TRP A 264 -12.58 -6.13 -15.61
N LEU A 265 -11.55 -5.62 -16.29
CA LEU A 265 -10.20 -5.49 -15.72
C LEU A 265 -10.20 -4.33 -14.72
N LYS A 266 -10.75 -3.18 -15.13
CA LYS A 266 -10.84 -1.98 -14.28
C LYS A 266 -11.61 -2.22 -12.99
N HIS A 267 -12.64 -3.08 -13.01
CA HIS A 267 -13.37 -3.49 -11.80
C HIS A 267 -12.53 -4.21 -10.76
N ARG A 268 -11.33 -4.73 -11.10
CA ARG A 268 -10.41 -5.34 -10.14
C ARG A 268 -9.20 -4.44 -9.81
N ILE A 269 -9.30 -3.16 -10.15
CA ILE A 269 -8.27 -2.15 -9.82
C ILE A 269 -8.68 -1.37 -8.57
N LEU A 270 -7.73 -1.18 -7.68
CA LEU A 270 -7.88 -0.57 -6.36
C LEU A 270 -7.17 0.78 -6.31
N HIS A 271 -7.72 1.69 -5.49
CA HIS A 271 -7.02 2.91 -5.15
C HIS A 271 -5.91 2.65 -4.14
N GLY A 272 -4.69 3.10 -4.47
CA GLY A 272 -3.63 3.32 -3.49
C GLY A 272 -2.77 4.49 -3.92
N SER A 273 -2.27 5.34 -3.02
CA SER A 273 -1.48 6.52 -3.38
C SER A 273 0.00 6.25 -3.60
N ASP A 274 0.58 5.36 -2.81
CA ASP A 274 2.02 5.25 -2.54
C ASP A 274 2.55 6.43 -1.70
N TYR A 275 1.73 7.01 -0.81
CA TYR A 275 2.22 8.00 0.15
C TYR A 275 3.45 7.45 0.88
N PRO A 276 4.51 8.24 1.10
CA PRO A 276 4.62 9.70 0.96
C PRO A 276 5.11 10.20 -0.40
N PHE A 277 5.16 9.35 -1.44
CA PHE A 277 5.58 9.80 -2.77
C PHE A 277 4.58 10.83 -3.35
N PRO A 278 5.07 11.98 -3.86
CA PRO A 278 4.17 13.06 -4.24
C PRO A 278 3.50 12.79 -5.59
N THR A 279 2.19 13.01 -5.64
CA THR A 279 1.43 13.07 -6.90
C THR A 279 1.91 14.22 -7.78
N ALA A 280 2.24 13.95 -9.03
CA ALA A 280 2.64 14.98 -9.98
C ALA A 280 1.45 15.83 -10.40
N ARG A 281 1.54 17.16 -10.30
CA ARG A 281 0.43 18.05 -10.68
C ARG A 281 0.41 18.39 -12.17
N LEU A 282 1.58 18.69 -12.74
CA LEU A 282 1.71 19.20 -14.12
C LEU A 282 1.08 18.28 -15.18
N PRO A 283 1.31 16.95 -15.18
CA PRO A 283 0.77 16.08 -16.22
C PRO A 283 -0.76 15.95 -16.19
N PHE A 284 -1.40 16.31 -15.06
CA PHE A 284 -2.83 16.10 -14.84
C PHE A 284 -3.62 17.41 -14.66
N LEU A 285 -3.02 18.57 -14.97
CA LEU A 285 -3.67 19.88 -14.85
C LEU A 285 -5.01 19.97 -15.59
N LEU A 286 -5.10 19.40 -16.80
CA LEU A 286 -6.35 19.39 -17.58
C LEU A 286 -7.45 18.52 -16.95
N ARG A 287 -7.09 17.62 -16.02
CA ARG A 287 -8.00 16.70 -15.35
C ARG A 287 -8.45 17.21 -13.98
N THR A 288 -7.57 17.90 -13.27
CA THR A 288 -7.82 18.38 -11.90
C THR A 288 -8.01 19.89 -11.79
N GLY A 289 -7.67 20.64 -12.83
CA GLY A 289 -7.61 22.10 -12.82
C GLY A 289 -6.29 22.61 -12.22
N LEU A 290 -6.08 23.93 -12.30
CA LEU A 290 -4.85 24.56 -11.81
C LEU A 290 -4.74 24.54 -10.28
N PHE A 291 -5.88 24.71 -9.60
CA PHE A 291 -5.97 24.82 -8.14
C PHE A 291 -7.10 23.95 -7.58
N PRO A 292 -7.01 22.60 -7.69
CA PRO A 292 -8.00 21.71 -7.06
C PRO A 292 -8.05 21.96 -5.55
N PRO A 293 -9.23 21.99 -4.90
CA PRO A 293 -9.37 22.11 -3.45
C PRO A 293 -8.54 21.07 -2.68
N GLU A 294 -8.47 19.84 -3.21
CA GLU A 294 -7.80 18.67 -2.64
C GLU A 294 -6.27 18.84 -2.53
N ARG A 295 -5.67 19.84 -3.20
CA ARG A 295 -4.21 20.08 -3.19
C ARG A 295 -3.59 20.28 -1.81
N LYS A 296 -4.42 20.54 -0.77
CA LYS A 296 -3.98 20.73 0.61
C LYS A 296 -3.58 19.42 1.27
N ASN A 297 -4.12 18.29 0.81
CA ASN A 297 -3.84 16.97 1.33
C ASN A 297 -3.29 16.08 0.20
N PRO A 298 -2.10 15.47 0.36
CA PRO A 298 -1.52 14.64 -0.69
C PRO A 298 -2.38 13.42 -1.05
N LEU A 299 -3.08 12.81 -0.07
CA LEU A 299 -3.93 11.64 -0.29
C LEU A 299 -5.15 12.01 -1.15
N ASP A 300 -5.83 13.11 -0.80
CA ASP A 300 -7.01 13.59 -1.54
C ASP A 300 -6.64 14.03 -2.97
N LEU A 301 -5.50 14.70 -3.12
CA LEU A 301 -5.00 15.12 -4.44
C LEU A 301 -4.74 13.90 -5.34
N ASP A 302 -4.14 12.86 -4.78
CA ASP A 302 -3.88 11.62 -5.50
C ASP A 302 -5.18 10.94 -5.95
N LEU A 303 -6.13 10.76 -5.04
CA LEU A 303 -7.45 10.22 -5.33
C LEU A 303 -8.18 11.06 -6.39
N ARG A 304 -8.11 12.40 -6.31
CA ARG A 304 -8.72 13.32 -7.27
C ARG A 304 -8.16 13.13 -8.68
N VAL A 305 -6.84 12.99 -8.81
CA VAL A 305 -6.18 12.68 -10.08
C VAL A 305 -6.69 11.34 -10.62
N LYS A 306 -6.65 10.28 -9.80
CA LYS A 306 -6.98 8.92 -10.25
C LYS A 306 -8.46 8.73 -10.58
N ARG A 307 -9.39 9.32 -9.80
CA ARG A 307 -10.83 9.32 -10.09
C ARG A 307 -11.17 9.95 -11.45
N SER A 308 -10.36 10.90 -11.93
CA SER A 308 -10.58 11.51 -13.25
C SER A 308 -10.44 10.53 -14.43
N PHE A 309 -9.85 9.35 -14.21
CA PHE A 309 -9.67 8.30 -15.20
C PHE A 309 -10.80 7.26 -15.25
N LYS A 310 -11.78 7.32 -14.34
CA LYS A 310 -12.99 6.48 -14.31
C LYS A 310 -12.69 4.96 -14.31
N PHE A 311 -12.08 4.46 -13.23
CA PHE A 311 -11.77 3.03 -13.04
C PHE A 311 -12.95 2.17 -12.54
N GLY A 312 -14.18 2.68 -12.62
CA GLY A 312 -15.39 1.96 -12.18
C GLY A 312 -15.88 2.35 -10.77
N PRO A 313 -17.12 1.97 -10.43
CA PRO A 313 -17.82 2.46 -9.23
C PRO A 313 -17.21 1.99 -7.89
N GLY A 314 -16.56 0.82 -7.86
CA GLY A 314 -15.94 0.27 -6.65
C GLY A 314 -14.51 0.72 -6.38
N TYR A 315 -13.87 1.45 -7.30
CA TYR A 315 -12.41 1.69 -7.32
C TYR A 315 -11.80 2.15 -5.98
N ALA A 316 -12.49 3.05 -5.26
CA ALA A 316 -12.00 3.59 -4.00
C ALA A 316 -12.38 2.76 -2.77
N GLY A 317 -13.39 1.88 -2.84
CA GLY A 317 -13.98 1.24 -1.65
C GLY A 317 -13.96 -0.29 -1.66
N GLN A 318 -13.83 -0.91 -2.83
CA GLN A 318 -14.01 -2.36 -2.99
C GLN A 318 -12.96 -3.20 -2.27
N VAL A 319 -11.83 -2.61 -1.89
CA VAL A 319 -10.82 -3.30 -1.09
C VAL A 319 -11.35 -3.70 0.29
N LEU A 320 -12.30 -2.95 0.87
CA LEU A 320 -12.92 -3.32 2.14
C LEU A 320 -13.59 -4.70 2.08
N LYS A 321 -14.18 -5.04 0.93
CA LYS A 321 -14.75 -6.38 0.69
C LYS A 321 -13.66 -7.46 0.66
N LEU A 322 -12.52 -7.19 0.02
CA LEU A 322 -11.38 -8.12 0.01
C LEU A 322 -10.81 -8.32 1.41
N LEU A 323 -10.78 -7.26 2.20
CA LEU A 323 -10.32 -7.29 3.58
C LEU A 323 -11.41 -7.78 4.55
N GLY A 324 -12.64 -8.08 4.15
CA GLY A 324 -13.71 -8.43 5.10
C GLY A 324 -13.92 -7.39 6.20
N VAL A 325 -13.83 -6.10 5.85
CA VAL A 325 -14.09 -4.96 6.74
C VAL A 325 -15.46 -4.40 6.40
N GLU A 326 -16.38 -4.44 7.35
CA GLU A 326 -17.73 -3.89 7.18
C GLU A 326 -17.70 -2.35 7.19
N PRO A 327 -18.39 -1.66 6.25
CA PRO A 327 -18.45 -0.20 6.19
C PRO A 327 -19.07 0.50 7.41
N SER A 328 -19.70 -0.24 8.32
CA SER A 328 -20.42 0.30 9.50
C SER A 328 -19.54 1.03 10.52
N SER A 329 -18.23 1.06 10.34
CA SER A 329 -17.29 1.90 11.11
C SER A 329 -17.09 3.32 10.56
N CYS A 330 -17.83 3.73 9.51
CA CYS A 330 -17.70 5.04 8.85
C CYS A 330 -18.59 6.16 9.47
N VAL A 331 -19.34 5.92 10.55
CA VAL A 331 -20.08 6.97 11.29
C VAL A 331 -19.42 7.15 12.66
N PRO A 332 -18.69 8.24 12.94
CA PRO A 332 -18.34 8.56 14.31
C PRO A 332 -19.63 8.78 15.11
N GLU A 333 -19.82 8.09 16.22
CA GLU A 333 -20.88 8.44 17.16
C GLU A 333 -20.71 9.94 17.52
N PRO A 334 -21.79 10.74 17.45
CA PRO A 334 -21.72 12.12 17.90
C PRO A 334 -21.24 12.14 19.36
N PRO A 335 -20.39 13.12 19.74
CA PRO A 335 -19.92 13.21 21.12
C PRO A 335 -21.13 13.25 22.07
N PRO A 336 -21.04 12.58 23.24
CA PRO A 336 -22.14 12.58 24.20
C PRO A 336 -22.51 14.03 24.53
N SER A 337 -23.80 14.35 24.41
CA SER A 337 -24.31 15.68 24.74
C SER A 337 -23.93 16.03 26.19
N PRO A 338 -23.46 17.26 26.46
CA PRO A 338 -23.09 17.65 27.81
C PRO A 338 -24.31 17.48 28.74
N PRO A 339 -24.11 16.95 29.97
CA PRO A 339 -25.20 16.70 30.88
C PRO A 339 -25.88 18.01 31.28
N GLY A 340 -27.09 18.23 30.76
CA GLY A 340 -28.15 19.04 31.35
C GLY A 340 -27.87 20.55 31.47
N ALA A 341 -28.19 21.30 30.41
CA ALA A 341 -28.83 22.60 30.61
C ALA A 341 -30.34 22.32 30.70
N ARG A 342 -30.84 22.17 31.93
CA ARG A 342 -32.27 22.29 32.19
C ARG A 342 -32.61 23.78 32.17
N GLU A 343 -33.57 24.15 31.33
CA GLU A 343 -34.31 25.42 31.42
C GLU A 343 -35.05 25.54 32.75
#